data_AF-A0A1V4H860-F1
#
_entry.id   AF-A0A1V4H860-F1
#
_cell.length_a   1.000
_cell.length_b   1.000
_cell.length_c   1.000
_cell.angle_alpha   90.00
_cell.angle_beta   90.00
_cell.angle_gamma   90.00
#
_symmetry.space_group_name_H-M   'P 1'
#
loop_
_entity.id
_entity.type
_entity.pdbx_description
1 polymer ?
#
loop_
_entity_poly.entity_id
_entity_poly.type
_entity_poly.pdbx_seq_one_letter_code
_entity_poly.pdbx_strand_id
1 'polypeptide(L)' 'MVAVNDGEVVGFALGMIDQTSTSHAYLNYLFVKEDYRKNGIGKKLLEQFELATSKKGATAGRRQIGSL' A
#
# COMPACT_ATOMS: atom_id res chain seq x y z
N MET A 1 -4.17 -4.23 -2.14
CA MET A 1 -3.41 -5.47 -1.89
C MET A 1 -3.76 -5.98 -0.51
N VAL A 2 -3.84 -7.30 -0.29
CA VAL A 2 -4.21 -7.91 1.00
C VAL A 2 -3.17 -8.97 1.35
N ALA A 3 -2.75 -9.02 2.61
CA ALA A 3 -1.91 -10.07 3.18
C ALA A 3 -2.76 -11.01 4.02
N VAL A 4 -2.63 -12.32 3.76
CA VAL A 4 -3.38 -13.39 4.43
C VAL A 4 -2.40 -14.34 5.08
N ASN A 5 -2.64 -14.71 6.34
CA ASN A 5 -1.93 -15.77 7.07
C ASN A 5 -2.97 -16.75 7.62
N ASP A 6 -2.85 -18.04 7.30
CA ASP A 6 -3.76 -19.10 7.77
C ASP A 6 -5.26 -18.79 7.59
N GLY A 7 -5.61 -18.18 6.44
CA GLY A 7 -6.98 -17.78 6.12
C GLY A 7 -7.45 -16.47 6.76
N GLU A 8 -6.64 -15.86 7.63
CA GLU A 8 -6.93 -14.59 8.29
C GLU A 8 -6.30 -13.41 7.54
N VAL A 9 -7.05 -12.32 7.37
CA VAL A 9 -6.48 -11.06 6.87
C VAL A 9 -5.64 -10.41 7.97
N VAL A 10 -4.34 -10.28 7.71
CA VAL A 10 -3.35 -9.74 8.67
C VAL A 10 -2.80 -8.38 8.27
N GLY A 11 -3.08 -7.92 7.06
CA GLY A 11 -2.71 -6.59 6.61
C GLY A 11 -3.26 -6.24 5.23
N PHE A 12 -3.24 -4.95 4.90
CA PHE A 12 -3.67 -4.47 3.60
C PHE A 12 -2.98 -3.15 3.22
N ALA A 13 -2.89 -2.92 1.91
CA ALA A 13 -2.52 -1.65 1.31
C ALA A 13 -3.65 -1.20 0.36
N LEU A 14 -4.18 0.00 0.58
CA LEU A 14 -5.21 0.62 -0.24
C LEU A 14 -4.72 1.97 -0.75
N GLY A 15 -4.89 2.19 -2.05
CA GLY A 15 -4.47 3.40 -2.72
C GLY A 15 -5.10 3.52 -4.10
N MET A 16 -4.80 4.62 -4.79
CA MET A 16 -5.35 4.94 -6.09
C MET A 16 -4.35 5.68 -6.97
N ILE A 17 -4.50 5.57 -8.28
CA ILE A 17 -3.83 6.46 -9.25
C ILE A 17 -4.64 7.76 -9.31
N ASP A 18 -3.95 8.89 -9.30
CA ASP A 18 -4.58 10.20 -9.43
C ASP A 18 -5.29 10.29 -10.79
N GLN A 19 -6.54 10.74 -10.77
CA GLN A 19 -7.39 10.83 -11.97
C GLN A 19 -7.08 12.06 -12.83
N THR A 20 -6.44 13.08 -12.25
CA THR A 20 -6.02 14.31 -12.92
C THR A 20 -4.54 14.26 -13.36
N SER A 21 -3.71 13.52 -12.62
CA SER A 21 -2.29 13.31 -12.93
C SER A 21 -1.97 11.82 -12.91
N THR A 22 -2.27 11.12 -14.00
CA THR A 22 -2.14 9.65 -14.06
C THR A 22 -0.71 9.12 -13.91
N SER A 23 0.29 10.00 -13.87
CA SER A 23 1.69 9.67 -13.53
C SER A 23 1.93 9.50 -12.02
N HIS A 24 0.97 9.81 -11.16
CA HIS A 24 1.08 9.71 -9.71
C HIS A 24 0.07 8.73 -9.10
N ALA A 25 0.50 7.99 -8.09
CA ALA A 25 -0.36 7.17 -7.26
C ALA A 25 -0.19 7.49 -5.77
N TYR A 26 -1.28 7.42 -5.02
CA TYR A 26 -1.34 7.68 -3.60
C TYR A 26 -1.69 6.41 -2.84
N LEU A 27 -0.87 6.08 -1.84
CA LEU A 27 -1.20 5.07 -0.85
C LEU A 27 -1.98 5.75 0.29
N ASN A 28 -3.27 5.42 0.42
CA ASN A 28 -4.14 6.02 1.42
C ASN A 28 -4.04 5.32 2.77
N TYR A 29 -3.97 3.99 2.75
CA TYR A 29 -3.87 3.18 3.96
C TYR A 29 -2.87 2.06 3.78
N LEU A 30 -2.02 1.87 4.79
CA LEU A 30 -1.19 0.69 4.98
C LEU A 30 -1.36 0.23 6.41
N PHE A 31 -1.96 -0.94 6.57
CA PHE A 31 -2.26 -1.52 7.87
C PHE A 31 -1.67 -2.91 7.99
N VAL A 32 -1.12 -3.22 9.16
CA VAL A 32 -0.66 -4.54 9.56
C VAL A 32 -1.12 -4.76 11.01
N LYS A 33 -1.79 -5.90 11.25
CA LYS A 33 -2.18 -6.36 12.59
C LYS A 33 -0.97 -6.35 13.52
N GLU A 34 -1.16 -5.94 14.76
CA GLU A 34 -0.07 -5.67 15.70
C GLU A 34 0.84 -6.88 15.93
N ASP A 35 0.26 -8.05 16.18
CA ASP A 35 0.96 -9.32 16.37
C ASP A 35 1.77 -9.75 15.13
N TYR A 36 1.43 -9.18 13.98
CA TYR A 36 2.06 -9.43 12.69
C TYR A 36 2.93 -8.25 12.24
N ARG A 37 3.39 -7.36 13.14
CA ARG A 37 4.35 -6.30 12.78
C ARG A 37 5.80 -6.81 12.86
N LYS A 38 6.75 -6.00 12.35
CA LYS A 38 8.22 -6.25 12.38
C LYS A 38 8.72 -7.53 11.68
N ASN A 39 7.89 -8.14 10.85
CA ASN A 39 8.13 -9.33 10.05
C ASN A 39 8.08 -9.04 8.53
N GLY A 40 8.12 -7.76 8.14
CA GLY A 40 8.26 -7.32 6.74
C GLY A 40 6.97 -7.26 5.91
N ILE A 41 5.80 -7.57 6.47
CA ILE A 41 4.51 -7.57 5.75
C ILE A 41 4.19 -6.18 5.15
N GLY A 42 4.35 -5.11 5.92
CA GLY A 42 4.10 -3.75 5.44
C GLY A 42 4.99 -3.36 4.25
N LYS A 43 6.26 -3.75 4.27
CA LYS A 43 7.20 -3.54 3.16
C LYS A 43 6.73 -4.27 1.90
N LYS A 44 6.37 -5.56 2.02
CA LYS A 44 5.87 -6.35 0.89
C LYS A 44 4.59 -5.75 0.30
N LEU A 45 3.65 -5.32 1.16
CA LEU A 45 2.42 -4.66 0.71
C LEU A 45 2.69 -3.36 -0.05
N LEU A 46 3.63 -2.55 0.42
CA LEU A 46 4.07 -1.33 -0.26
C LEU A 46 4.73 -1.64 -1.62
N GLU A 47 5.68 -2.57 -1.66
CA GLU A 47 6.36 -2.97 -2.90
C GLU A 47 5.37 -3.51 -3.95
N GLN A 48 4.37 -4.29 -3.53
CA GLN A 48 3.32 -4.76 -4.43
C GLN A 48 2.44 -3.62 -4.94
N PHE A 49 2.16 -2.62 -4.11
CA PHE A 49 1.44 -1.42 -4.56
C PHE A 49 2.27 -0.63 -5.57
N GLU A 50 3.54 -0.35 -5.27
CA GLU A 50 4.48 0.36 -6.16
C GLU A 50 4.63 -0.35 -7.50
N LEU A 51 4.76 -1.68 -7.49
CA LEU A 51 4.81 -2.50 -8.70
C LEU A 51 3.50 -2.42 -9.50
N ALA A 52 2.35 -2.50 -8.84
CA ALA A 52 1.05 -2.44 -9.49
C ALA A 52 0.79 -1.07 -10.14
N THR A 53 1.18 0.02 -9.49
CA THR A 53 1.03 1.38 -10.04
C THR A 53 2.03 1.64 -11.16
N SER A 54 3.28 1.16 -11.04
CA SER A 54 4.29 1.29 -12.09
C SER A 54 3.84 0.61 -13.38
N LYS A 55 3.24 -0.59 -13.31
CA LYS A 55 2.62 -1.27 -14.46
C LYS A 55 1.48 -0.48 -15.13
N LYS A 56 0.94 0.52 -14.45
CA LYS A 56 -0.11 1.43 -14.95
C LYS A 56 0.45 2.79 -15.37
N GLY A 57 1.77 2.98 -15.37
CA GLY A 57 2.42 4.25 -15.72
C GLY A 57 2.43 5.28 -14.59
N ALA A 58 2.10 4.88 -13.36
CA ALA A 58 2.04 5.77 -12.21
C ALA A 58 3.15 5.46 -11.19
N THR A 59 3.81 6.51 -10.71
CA THR A 59 4.79 6.42 -9.63
C THR A 59 4.07 6.63 -8.29
N ALA A 60 4.21 5.67 -7.38
CA ALA A 60 3.65 5.79 -6.04
C ALA A 60 4.46 6.83 -5.23
N GLY A 61 3.79 7.91 -4.83
CA GLY A 61 4.35 8.92 -3.94
C GLY A 61 4.05 8.60 -2.48
N ARG A 62 5.02 8.82 -1.58
CA ARG A 62 4.76 8.83 -0.14
C ARG A 62 4.24 10.20 0.25
N ARG A 63 2.91 10.37 0.34
CA ARG A 63 2.34 11.55 0.99
C ARG A 63 2.07 11.19 2.44
N GLN A 64 2.87 11.72 3.35
CA GLN A 64 2.60 11.63 4.78
C GLN A 64 1.39 12.56 5.04
N ILE A 65 0.20 11.99 5.17
CA ILE A 65 -0.94 12.76 5.69
C ILE A 65 -0.67 12.88 7.19
N GLY A 66 -0.27 14.08 7.62
CA GLY A 66 -0.17 14.42 9.04
C GLY A 66 -1.49 14.06 9.73
N SER A 67 -1.38 13.48 10.92
CA SER A 67 -2.52 13.22 11.81
C SER A 67 -3.40 14.47 11.89
N LEU A 68 -4.68 14.32 11.57
CA LEU A 68 -5.73 15.28 11.91
C LEU A 68 -5.88 15.36 13.45
#